data_AF-A0A2P6W4H8-F1
#
_entry.id   AF-A0A2P6W4H8-F1
#
_cell.length_a   1.000
_cell.length_b   1.000
_cell.length_c   1.000
_cell.angle_alpha   90.00
_cell.angle_beta   90.00
_cell.angle_gamma   90.00
#
_symmetry.space_group_name_H-M   'P 1'
#
loop_
_entity.id
_entity.type
_entity.pdbx_description
1 polymer ?
#
loop_
_entity_poly.entity_id
_entity_poly.type
_entity_poly.pdbx_seq_one_letter_code
_entity_poly.pdbx_strand_id
1 'polypeptide(L)'
;MDGEGNLMLISDGKITPLGDFYNDTRNSRELAEESEQKIISVMVGQDPNEPFLTGISRLSGGYSISDVKSQEIQFQGGGASTKAVSLIKNNNNHFITREVSIDGSTSGFYGAEPKPGARQLVSGTNSEPFLTTWRYGTGRVTAFSG
;
A
#
# COMPACT_ATOMS: atom_id res chain seq x y z
N MET A 1 0.03 16.37 13.22
CA MET A 1 -0.71 15.10 13.39
C MET A 1 0.17 14.05 12.78
N ASP A 2 1.00 13.41 13.60
CA ASP A 2 1.87 12.35 13.15
C ASP A 2 0.99 11.12 12.93
N GLY A 3 0.77 10.79 11.67
CA GLY A 3 0.10 9.56 11.32
C GLY A 3 1.07 8.41 11.55
N GLU A 4 0.88 7.64 12.61
CA GLU A 4 1.52 6.33 12.78
C GLU A 4 0.98 5.39 11.69
N GLY A 5 1.57 5.48 10.50
CA GLY A 5 1.26 4.60 9.39
C GLY A 5 1.78 3.19 9.66
N ASN A 6 1.12 2.19 9.10
CA ASN A 6 1.66 0.83 9.03
C ASN A 6 2.23 0.60 7.62
N LEU A 7 3.34 -0.14 7.53
CA LEU A 7 3.89 -0.60 6.26
C LEU A 7 3.39 -2.02 5.99
N MET A 8 2.66 -2.24 4.90
CA MET A 8 2.29 -3.59 4.49
C MET A 8 3.33 -4.14 3.50
N LEU A 9 4.01 -5.22 3.87
CA LEU A 9 4.97 -5.93 3.03
C LEU A 9 4.33 -7.17 2.43
N ILE A 10 4.04 -7.18 1.14
CA ILE A 10 3.51 -8.35 0.43
C ILE A 10 4.65 -9.03 -0.32
N SER A 11 5.10 -10.20 0.12
CA SER A 11 6.30 -10.85 -0.43
C SER A 11 6.32 -12.36 -0.17
N ASP A 12 7.07 -13.10 -0.99
CA ASP A 12 7.41 -14.51 -0.74
C ASP A 12 8.68 -14.65 0.14
N GLY A 13 9.37 -13.55 0.44
CA GLY A 13 10.57 -13.52 1.28
C GLY A 13 11.78 -14.24 0.68
N LYS A 14 11.75 -14.57 -0.62
CA LYS A 14 12.87 -15.22 -1.30
C LYS A 14 13.85 -14.17 -1.82
N ILE A 15 15.06 -14.18 -1.26
CA ILE A 15 16.15 -13.33 -1.74
C ILE A 15 16.90 -14.13 -2.80
N THR A 16 16.85 -13.66 -4.05
CA THR A 16 17.44 -14.38 -5.17
C THR A 16 18.99 -14.34 -5.14
N PRO A 17 19.68 -15.34 -5.72
CA PRO A 17 21.15 -15.42 -5.70
C PRO A 17 21.87 -14.33 -6.52
N LEU A 18 21.13 -13.48 -7.23
CA LEU A 18 21.68 -12.38 -8.01
C LEU A 18 22.12 -11.19 -7.14
N GLY A 19 21.84 -11.22 -5.83
CA GLY A 19 22.30 -10.27 -4.82
C GLY A 19 23.21 -10.90 -3.77
N ASP A 20 23.71 -10.08 -2.84
CA ASP A 20 24.46 -10.55 -1.70
C ASP A 20 23.48 -10.97 -0.60
N PHE A 21 23.08 -12.25 -0.64
CA PHE A 21 22.07 -12.81 0.26
C PHE A 21 22.31 -12.45 1.74
N TYR A 22 23.57 -12.47 2.19
CA TYR A 22 23.90 -12.18 3.58
C TYR A 22 23.73 -10.70 3.91
N ASN A 23 24.20 -9.81 3.04
CA ASN A 23 24.07 -8.37 3.25
C ASN A 23 22.63 -7.89 3.07
N ASP A 24 21.90 -8.39 2.06
CA ASP A 24 20.51 -8.00 1.81
C ASP A 24 19.57 -8.43 2.94
N THR A 25 19.78 -9.63 3.50
CA THR A 25 19.04 -10.11 4.68
C THR A 25 19.35 -9.25 5.91
N ARG A 26 20.62 -8.90 6.14
CA ARG A 26 21.02 -8.06 7.28
C ARG A 26 20.45 -6.65 7.15
N ASN A 27 20.63 -6.00 6.01
CA ASN A 27 20.14 -4.65 5.75
C ASN A 27 18.61 -4.56 5.90
N SER A 28 17.88 -5.56 5.41
CA SER A 28 16.41 -5.58 5.54
C SER A 28 15.96 -5.64 7.01
N ARG A 29 16.70 -6.37 7.85
CA ARG A 29 16.41 -6.48 9.29
C ARG A 29 16.74 -5.20 10.03
N GLU A 30 17.88 -4.58 9.73
CA GLU A 30 18.29 -3.29 10.30
C GLU A 30 17.24 -2.20 9.96
N LEU A 31 16.81 -2.12 8.70
CA LEU A 31 15.74 -1.20 8.30
C LEU A 31 14.40 -1.49 9.00
N ALA A 32 14.12 -2.75 9.30
CA ALA A 32 12.90 -3.12 10.04
C ALA A 32 12.99 -2.78 11.54
N GLU A 33 14.19 -2.86 12.13
CA GLU A 33 14.47 -2.45 13.51
C GLU A 33 14.40 -0.92 13.68
N GLU A 34 14.88 -0.17 12.70
CA GLU A 34 14.87 1.29 12.69
C GLU A 34 13.52 1.90 12.24
N SER A 35 12.60 1.07 11.74
CA SER A 35 11.32 1.53 11.23
C SER A 35 10.43 2.05 12.36
N GLU A 36 10.01 3.31 12.24
CA GLU A 36 8.97 3.90 13.10
C GLU A 36 7.58 3.31 12.83
N GLN A 37 7.35 2.76 11.62
CA GLN A 37 6.10 2.14 11.23
C GLN A 37 6.10 0.64 11.55
N LYS A 38 4.93 0.12 11.98
CA LYS A 38 4.74 -1.33 12.15
C LYS A 38 4.65 -2.00 10.78
N ILE A 39 5.49 -3.01 10.56
CA ILE A 39 5.50 -3.79 9.32
C ILE A 39 4.54 -4.98 9.45
N ILE A 40 3.53 -5.01 8.60
CA ILE A 40 2.58 -6.11 8.45
C ILE A 40 3.03 -6.95 7.25
N SER A 41 3.63 -8.11 7.50
CA SER A 41 4.14 -9.00 6.44
C SER A 41 3.05 -9.94 5.94
N VAL A 42 2.61 -9.80 4.70
CA VAL A 42 1.68 -10.68 4.00
C VAL A 42 2.47 -11.67 3.14
N MET A 43 2.46 -12.93 3.52
CA MET A 43 3.26 -13.98 2.87
C MET A 43 2.54 -14.53 1.65
N VAL A 44 3.10 -14.37 0.45
CA VAL A 44 2.50 -14.82 -0.81
C VAL A 44 3.37 -15.88 -1.52
N GLY A 45 2.76 -16.70 -2.37
CA GLY A 45 3.45 -17.76 -3.11
C GLY A 45 3.28 -19.16 -2.50
N GLN A 46 3.82 -20.17 -3.17
CA GLN A 46 3.64 -21.59 -2.80
C GLN A 46 4.49 -22.03 -1.59
N ASP A 47 5.58 -21.33 -1.31
CA ASP A 47 6.57 -21.69 -0.28
C ASP A 47 7.26 -20.40 0.20
N PRO A 48 6.57 -19.52 0.94
CA PRO A 48 7.16 -18.27 1.41
C PRO A 48 8.21 -18.53 2.50
N ASN A 49 9.24 -17.68 2.55
CA ASN A 49 10.24 -17.69 3.61
C ASN A 49 9.67 -17.10 4.91
N GLU A 50 8.82 -17.88 5.58
CA GLU A 50 8.11 -17.47 6.80
C GLU A 50 9.05 -17.00 7.93
N PRO A 51 10.19 -17.67 8.20
CA PRO A 51 11.12 -17.22 9.25
C PRO A 51 11.66 -15.81 8.99
N PHE A 52 11.99 -15.51 7.73
CA PHE A 52 12.47 -14.18 7.36
C PHE A 52 11.37 -13.12 7.49
N LEU A 53 10.21 -13.35 6.88
CA LEU A 53 9.11 -12.36 6.86
C LEU A 53 8.52 -12.10 8.24
N THR A 54 8.43 -13.14 9.07
CA THR A 54 8.02 -13.02 10.49
C THR A 54 9.08 -12.28 11.30
N GLY A 55 10.36 -12.51 11.00
CA GLY A 55 11.47 -11.76 11.58
C GLY A 55 11.32 -10.26 11.30
N ILE A 56 11.19 -9.87 10.03
CA ILE A 56 11.01 -8.48 9.62
C ILE A 56 9.82 -7.82 10.32
N SER A 57 8.63 -8.43 10.30
CA SER A 57 7.47 -7.84 10.95
C SER A 57 7.67 -7.67 12.45
N ARG A 58 8.28 -8.64 13.14
CA ARG A 58 8.51 -8.59 14.59
C ARG A 58 9.49 -7.51 15.00
N LEU A 59 10.53 -7.26 14.21
CA LEU A 59 11.54 -6.25 14.51
C LEU A 59 10.93 -4.84 14.57
N SER A 60 9.97 -4.55 13.70
CA SER A 60 9.20 -3.30 13.71
C SER A 60 8.02 -3.27 14.71
N GLY A 61 7.83 -4.31 15.53
CA GLY A 61 6.66 -4.45 16.40
C GLY A 61 5.34 -4.75 15.68
N GLY A 62 5.38 -5.14 14.41
CA GLY A 62 4.24 -5.59 13.61
C GLY A 62 4.00 -7.11 13.68
N TYR A 63 3.21 -7.63 12.73
CA TYR A 63 2.82 -9.04 12.67
C TYR A 63 2.80 -9.58 11.24
N SER A 64 2.77 -10.90 11.10
CA SER A 64 2.73 -11.57 9.80
C SER A 64 1.39 -12.28 9.56
N ILE A 65 0.97 -12.33 8.30
CA ILE A 65 -0.23 -12.99 7.80
C ILE A 65 0.21 -14.07 6.81
N SER A 66 -0.15 -15.31 7.09
CA SER A 66 0.02 -16.47 6.20
C SER A 66 -1.34 -16.97 5.71
N ASP A 67 -1.34 -17.90 4.75
CA ASP A 67 -2.54 -18.50 4.15
C ASP A 67 -3.51 -17.51 3.46
N VAL A 68 -2.94 -16.55 2.72
CA VAL A 68 -3.69 -15.61 1.86
C VAL A 68 -4.26 -16.35 0.65
N LYS A 69 -5.36 -17.09 0.85
CA LYS A 69 -6.16 -17.67 -0.24
C LYS A 69 -7.08 -16.60 -0.79
N SER A 70 -6.55 -15.75 -1.69
CA SER A 70 -7.31 -14.68 -2.37
C SER A 70 -7.99 -13.72 -1.38
N GLN A 71 -7.28 -12.68 -0.93
CA GLN A 71 -7.87 -11.67 -0.06
C GLN A 71 -8.12 -10.37 -0.82
N GLU A 72 -9.36 -9.90 -0.71
CA GLU A 72 -9.70 -8.49 -0.87
C GLU A 72 -9.07 -7.73 0.31
N ILE A 73 -8.12 -6.83 0.03
CA ILE A 73 -7.54 -5.97 1.07
C ILE A 73 -8.41 -4.72 1.15
N GLN A 74 -9.21 -4.62 2.21
CA GLN A 74 -10.01 -3.43 2.47
C GLN A 74 -9.15 -2.38 3.19
N PHE A 75 -8.91 -1.26 2.51
CA PHE A 75 -8.34 -0.07 3.13
C PHE A 75 -9.47 0.85 3.55
N GLN A 76 -9.57 1.14 4.84
CA GLN A 76 -10.50 2.14 5.37
C GLN A 76 -9.69 3.36 5.83
N GLY A 77 -9.78 4.45 5.08
CA GLY A 77 -9.36 5.77 5.55
C GLY A 77 -10.48 6.45 6.33
N GLY A 78 -10.13 7.39 7.20
CA GLY A 78 -11.04 8.06 8.12
C GLY A 78 -10.85 9.58 8.16
N GLY A 79 -11.78 10.31 7.56
CA GLY A 79 -11.89 11.76 7.64
C GLY A 79 -13.26 12.21 7.16
N ALA A 80 -14.26 12.26 8.04
CA ALA A 80 -15.63 12.53 7.64
C ALA A 80 -15.91 14.05 7.53
N SER A 81 -16.30 14.51 6.34
CA SER A 81 -17.15 15.69 6.13
C SER A 81 -18.63 15.25 6.09
N THR A 82 -19.55 16.15 6.41
CA THR A 82 -20.99 15.83 6.52
C THR A 82 -21.71 15.72 5.18
N LYS A 83 -21.02 15.95 4.06
CA LYS A 83 -21.57 15.81 2.70
C LYS A 83 -20.87 14.69 1.94
N ALA A 84 -21.66 13.70 1.53
CA ALA A 84 -21.19 12.65 0.63
C ALA A 84 -20.85 13.24 -0.74
N VAL A 85 -19.64 12.97 -1.21
CA VAL A 85 -19.14 13.34 -2.54
C VAL A 85 -19.02 12.06 -3.37
N SER A 86 -19.65 12.04 -4.53
CA SER A 86 -19.58 10.89 -5.44
C SER A 86 -18.18 10.75 -6.03
N LEU A 87 -17.71 9.51 -6.13
CA LEU A 87 -16.44 9.17 -6.75
C LEU A 87 -16.61 9.02 -8.26
N ILE A 88 -15.65 9.55 -9.00
CA ILE A 88 -15.56 9.45 -10.45
C ILE A 88 -14.25 8.77 -10.84
N LYS A 89 -14.36 7.89 -11.83
CA LYS A 89 -13.23 7.17 -12.40
C LYS A 89 -12.63 7.97 -13.55
N ASN A 90 -11.41 8.44 -13.37
CA ASN A 90 -10.74 9.32 -14.34
C ASN A 90 -10.00 8.56 -15.43
N ASN A 91 -9.66 7.28 -15.19
CA ASN A 91 -8.99 6.44 -16.18
C ASN A 91 -9.61 5.05 -16.21
N ASN A 92 -10.27 4.70 -17.32
CA ASN A 92 -10.89 3.40 -17.53
C ASN A 92 -9.94 2.29 -17.98
N ASN A 93 -8.75 2.67 -18.47
CA ASN A 93 -7.80 1.75 -19.10
C ASN A 93 -6.62 1.40 -18.19
N HIS A 94 -6.49 2.06 -17.03
CA HIS A 94 -5.41 1.78 -16.09
C HIS A 94 -5.63 0.41 -15.42
N PHE A 95 -4.59 -0.41 -15.28
CA PHE A 95 -4.73 -1.79 -14.79
C PHE A 95 -5.38 -1.91 -13.40
N ILE A 96 -5.25 -0.88 -12.54
CA ILE A 96 -5.91 -0.82 -11.21
C ILE A 96 -7.41 -0.64 -11.33
N THR A 97 -7.88 0.09 -12.35
CA THR A 97 -9.26 0.53 -12.49
C THR A 97 -9.98 -0.16 -13.64
N ARG A 98 -9.26 -0.80 -14.56
CA ARG A 98 -9.85 -1.61 -15.64
C ARG A 98 -10.66 -2.74 -15.01
N GLU A 99 -11.86 -2.97 -15.52
CA GLU A 99 -12.83 -3.97 -15.01
C GLU A 99 -13.37 -3.71 -13.59
N VAL A 100 -13.00 -2.59 -12.95
CA VAL A 100 -13.59 -2.15 -11.68
C VAL A 100 -14.63 -1.06 -11.96
N SER A 101 -15.86 -1.28 -11.50
CA SER A 101 -16.91 -0.27 -11.42
C SER A 101 -16.71 0.56 -10.15
N ILE A 102 -16.81 1.88 -10.26
CA ILE A 102 -16.70 2.80 -9.12
C ILE A 102 -18.05 3.44 -8.93
N ASP A 103 -18.86 2.81 -8.07
CA ASP A 103 -20.24 3.22 -7.75
C ASP A 103 -20.34 3.56 -6.27
N GLY A 104 -19.51 4.51 -5.81
CA GLY A 104 -19.37 4.86 -4.40
C GLY A 104 -19.34 6.36 -4.15
N SER A 105 -19.62 6.76 -2.91
CA SER A 105 -19.44 8.12 -2.41
C SER A 105 -18.62 8.09 -1.13
N THR A 106 -17.72 9.07 -0.96
CA THR A 106 -16.99 9.26 0.29
C THR A 106 -17.57 10.43 1.07
N SER A 107 -17.55 10.33 2.40
CA SER A 107 -17.90 11.45 3.27
C SER A 107 -16.74 12.42 3.43
N GLY A 108 -15.51 12.08 3.04
CA GLY A 108 -14.44 13.08 3.02
C GLY A 108 -13.18 12.63 2.30
N PHE A 109 -12.22 13.56 2.33
CA PHE A 109 -10.94 13.46 1.65
C PHE A 109 -9.88 13.99 2.60
N TYR A 110 -8.70 13.40 2.55
CA TYR A 110 -7.51 14.04 3.06
C TYR A 110 -7.10 15.08 2.01
N GLY A 111 -7.09 16.37 2.37
CA GLY A 111 -6.74 17.49 1.48
C GLY A 111 -5.28 17.45 1.01
N ALA A 112 -4.95 16.43 0.24
CA ALA A 112 -3.64 16.12 -0.28
C ALA A 112 -3.56 16.57 -1.74
N GLU A 113 -2.41 17.08 -2.15
CA GLU A 113 -2.17 17.47 -3.54
C GLU A 113 -1.35 16.40 -4.25
N PRO A 114 -1.76 15.92 -5.45
CA PRO A 114 -0.99 14.94 -6.19
C PRO A 114 0.37 15.51 -6.59
N LYS A 115 1.43 14.70 -6.48
CA LYS A 115 2.76 15.10 -6.97
C LYS A 115 2.72 15.43 -8.48
N PRO A 116 3.56 16.38 -8.95
CA PRO A 116 3.71 16.62 -10.39
C PRO A 116 4.05 15.32 -11.14
N GLY A 117 3.29 15.02 -12.20
CA GLY A 117 3.42 13.79 -12.98
C GLY A 117 2.72 12.56 -12.40
N ALA A 118 2.05 12.68 -11.24
CA ALA A 118 1.13 11.67 -10.76
C ALA A 118 -0.13 11.60 -11.62
N ARG A 119 -0.73 10.41 -11.71
CA ARG A 119 -1.99 10.17 -12.40
C ARG A 119 -3.09 9.96 -11.37
N GLN A 120 -4.09 10.84 -11.39
CA GLN A 120 -5.31 10.70 -10.61
C GLN A 120 -6.21 9.67 -11.30
N LEU A 121 -6.40 8.50 -10.69
CA LEU A 121 -7.21 7.42 -11.24
C LEU A 121 -8.67 7.53 -10.79
N VAL A 122 -8.90 8.03 -9.58
CA VAL A 122 -10.23 8.26 -8.98
C VAL A 122 -10.22 9.59 -8.25
N SER A 123 -11.32 10.34 -8.32
CA SER A 123 -11.51 11.58 -7.58
C SER A 123 -12.94 11.80 -7.16
N GLY A 124 -13.19 12.76 -6.28
CA GLY A 124 -14.53 13.27 -6.07
C GLY A 124 -15.03 14.12 -7.24
N THR A 125 -16.34 14.35 -7.30
CA THR A 125 -16.94 15.34 -8.21
C THR A 125 -16.48 16.78 -7.93
N ASN A 126 -15.93 17.04 -6.74
CA ASN A 126 -15.22 18.26 -6.36
C ASN A 126 -13.77 18.32 -6.88
N SER A 127 -13.32 17.34 -7.67
CA SER A 127 -11.95 17.17 -8.18
C SER A 127 -10.88 16.81 -7.14
N GLU A 128 -11.27 16.56 -5.89
CA GLU A 128 -10.31 16.14 -4.86
C GLU A 128 -9.80 14.72 -5.14
N PRO A 129 -8.48 14.47 -5.02
CA PRO A 129 -7.89 13.19 -5.34
C PRO A 129 -8.34 12.12 -4.34
N PHE A 130 -8.79 10.98 -4.86
CA PHE A 130 -9.17 9.82 -4.04
C PHE A 130 -8.18 8.66 -4.21
N LEU A 131 -7.75 8.42 -5.45
CA LEU A 131 -6.73 7.43 -5.78
C LEU A 131 -5.75 8.02 -6.78
N THR A 132 -4.49 8.14 -6.38
CA THR A 132 -3.41 8.67 -7.23
C THR A 132 -2.30 7.65 -7.39
N THR A 133 -1.62 7.68 -8.53
CA THR A 133 -0.47 6.80 -8.81
C THR A 133 0.71 7.58 -9.36
N TRP A 134 1.92 7.18 -9.01
CA TRP A 134 3.15 7.70 -9.61
C TRP A 134 4.25 6.64 -9.64
N ARG A 135 5.44 7.04 -10.11
CA ARG A 135 6.63 6.19 -10.14
C ARG A 135 7.71 6.78 -9.24
N TYR A 136 8.39 5.92 -8.51
CA TYR A 136 9.61 6.27 -7.79
C TYR A 136 10.71 5.31 -8.24
N GLY A 137 11.59 5.79 -9.13
CA GLY A 137 12.53 4.94 -9.86
C GLY A 137 11.79 3.86 -10.69
N THR A 138 12.12 2.60 -10.45
CA THR A 138 11.46 1.44 -11.06
C THR A 138 10.14 1.06 -10.36
N GLY A 139 9.91 1.53 -9.13
CA GLY A 139 8.73 1.26 -8.33
C GLY A 139 7.49 2.02 -8.79
N ARG A 140 6.31 1.47 -8.46
CA ARG A 140 5.01 2.13 -8.61
C ARG A 140 4.47 2.44 -7.22
N VAL A 141 3.95 3.64 -7.04
CA VAL A 141 3.34 4.07 -5.79
C VAL A 141 1.89 4.41 -6.07
N THR A 142 1.02 4.02 -5.15
CA THR A 142 -0.40 4.37 -5.15
C THR A 142 -0.72 4.98 -3.81
N ALA A 143 -1.43 6.11 -3.80
CA ALA A 143 -1.95 6.71 -2.59
C ALA A 143 -3.47 6.74 -2.64
N PHE A 144 -4.08 6.29 -1.54
CA PHE A 144 -5.50 6.40 -1.26
C PHE A 144 -5.70 7.57 -0.29
N SER A 145 -6.58 8.52 -0.63
CA SER A 145 -6.71 9.81 0.07
C SER A 145 -8.16 10.11 0.49
N GLY A 146 -8.96 9.05 0.69
CA GLY A 146 -10.34 9.13 1.19
C GLY A 146 -10.49 8.69 2.64
#